data_AF-A0A0L8HV86-F1
#
_entry.id   AF-A0A0L8HV86-F1
#
_cell.length_a   1.000
_cell.length_b   1.000
_cell.length_c   1.000
_cell.angle_alpha   90.00
_cell.angle_beta   90.00
_cell.angle_gamma   90.00
#
_symmetry.space_group_name_H-M   'P 1'
#
loop_
_entity.id
_entity.type
_entity.pdbx_description
1 polymer ?
#
loop_
_entity_poly.entity_id
_entity_poly.type
_entity_poly.pdbx_seq_one_letter_code
_entity_poly.pdbx_strand_id
1 'polypeptide(L)'
;THTHTHTHTCIDIIFLFQYFSLRRIIGFGVGTGANILVRYSLCHPSFVDSLVVINPTCDAPGWIEWGYQKMNMWYLFSGQMTNFTEEYLLWHWFGKKTRWENHDLVNVYKDCIKAINPQNLALFIESYLRRTDLGLIRELDNIRRNTVKNVKCRTMLLVGDDSPHLDEVVNMNGRMDPQETDFVKIADCGGMPLEEQPAKVCEAFRYFLQGMGYSIFCAEGKGCHSCQFLH
;
A
#
# COMPACT_ATOMS: atom_id res chain seq x y z
N THR A 1 -19.68 -4.39 -18.66
CA THR A 1 -18.24 -4.40 -19.01
C THR A 1 -17.34 -3.74 -17.97
N HIS A 2 -17.86 -3.22 -16.84
CA HIS A 2 -17.09 -2.45 -15.83
C HIS A 2 -16.39 -3.26 -14.73
N THR A 3 -16.53 -4.59 -14.70
CA THR A 3 -16.03 -5.44 -13.60
C THR A 3 -14.68 -6.13 -13.87
N HIS A 4 -14.15 -6.06 -15.10
CA HIS A 4 -13.08 -6.97 -15.53
C HIS A 4 -11.67 -6.61 -15.01
N THR A 5 -11.29 -5.34 -14.88
CA THR A 5 -9.89 -5.00 -14.58
C THR A 5 -9.46 -5.37 -13.15
N HIS A 6 -10.34 -5.23 -12.15
CA HIS A 6 -10.03 -5.57 -10.75
C HIS A 6 -10.04 -7.08 -10.48
N THR A 7 -10.77 -7.85 -11.29
CA THR A 7 -10.77 -9.32 -11.20
C THR A 7 -9.47 -9.90 -11.73
N HIS A 8 -8.87 -9.31 -12.76
CA HIS A 8 -7.61 -9.81 -13.34
C HIS A 8 -6.43 -9.76 -12.36
N THR A 9 -6.23 -8.67 -11.62
CA THR A 9 -5.12 -8.59 -10.65
C THR A 9 -5.26 -9.58 -9.49
N CYS A 10 -6.49 -9.88 -9.06
CA CYS A 10 -6.71 -10.92 -8.05
C CYS A 10 -6.42 -12.32 -8.61
N ILE A 11 -6.74 -12.56 -9.88
CA ILE A 11 -6.46 -13.84 -10.57
C ILE A 11 -4.94 -14.07 -10.68
N ASP A 12 -4.17 -13.03 -11.01
CA ASP A 12 -2.70 -13.14 -11.14
C ASP A 12 -2.03 -13.54 -9.83
N ILE A 13 -2.52 -13.03 -8.69
CA ILE A 13 -2.00 -13.41 -7.36
C ILE A 13 -2.30 -14.89 -7.07
N ILE A 14 -3.47 -15.41 -7.43
CA ILE A 14 -3.80 -16.83 -7.23
C ILE A 14 -2.85 -17.73 -8.01
N PHE A 15 -2.49 -17.36 -9.24
CA PHE A 15 -1.54 -18.13 -10.04
C PHE A 15 -0.15 -18.20 -9.40
N LEU A 16 0.32 -17.11 -8.77
CA LEU A 16 1.58 -17.13 -8.02
C LEU A 16 1.55 -18.11 -6.85
N PHE A 17 0.44 -18.18 -6.11
CA PHE A 17 0.31 -19.09 -4.99
C PHE A 17 0.32 -20.55 -5.44
N GLN A 18 -0.36 -20.85 -6.55
CA GLN A 18 -0.34 -22.18 -7.14
C GLN A 18 1.05 -22.57 -7.64
N TYR A 19 1.73 -21.64 -8.35
CA TYR A 19 3.06 -21.88 -8.88
C TYR A 19 4.09 -22.14 -7.77
N PHE A 20 4.08 -21.33 -6.71
CA PHE A 20 5.03 -21.46 -5.60
C PHE A 20 4.54 -22.36 -4.46
N SER A 21 3.36 -22.97 -4.58
CA SER A 21 2.73 -23.80 -3.53
C SER A 21 2.62 -23.07 -2.17
N LEU A 22 2.31 -21.78 -2.20
CA LEU A 22 2.14 -20.96 -0.99
C LEU A 22 0.75 -21.16 -0.40
N ARG A 23 0.68 -21.45 0.91
CA ARG A 23 -0.59 -21.64 1.60
C ARG A 23 -1.21 -20.32 2.06
N ARG A 24 -0.39 -19.43 2.62
CA ARG A 24 -0.78 -18.11 3.15
C ARG A 24 0.37 -17.13 3.03
N ILE A 25 0.07 -15.83 3.02
CA ILE A 25 1.07 -14.75 2.92
C ILE A 25 0.89 -13.69 4.00
N ILE A 26 1.98 -12.96 4.26
CA ILE A 26 1.95 -11.61 4.80
C ILE A 26 2.11 -10.67 3.61
N GLY A 27 1.07 -9.90 3.28
CA GLY A 27 1.10 -8.98 2.16
C GLY A 27 1.78 -7.67 2.54
N PHE A 28 2.70 -7.18 1.71
CA PHE A 28 3.34 -5.88 1.87
C PHE A 28 3.15 -5.06 0.60
N GLY A 29 2.51 -3.90 0.69
CA GLY A 29 2.18 -3.10 -0.50
C GLY A 29 2.23 -1.61 -0.28
N VAL A 30 2.55 -0.86 -1.34
CA VAL A 30 2.62 0.60 -1.34
C VAL A 30 1.63 1.15 -2.36
N GLY A 31 0.84 2.16 -2.00
CA GLY A 31 -0.08 2.88 -2.91
C GLY A 31 -1.02 1.94 -3.68
N THR A 32 -0.87 1.87 -5.00
CA THR A 32 -1.62 0.94 -5.84
C THR A 32 -1.45 -0.52 -5.43
N GLY A 33 -0.25 -0.94 -5.04
CA GLY A 33 0.01 -2.30 -4.55
C GLY A 33 -0.75 -2.61 -3.26
N ALA A 34 -0.87 -1.64 -2.36
CA ALA A 34 -1.72 -1.76 -1.18
C ALA A 34 -3.20 -1.95 -1.56
N ASN A 35 -3.72 -1.17 -2.51
CA ASN A 35 -5.11 -1.31 -2.96
C ASN A 35 -5.38 -2.71 -3.55
N ILE A 36 -4.45 -3.24 -4.35
CA ILE A 36 -4.54 -4.59 -4.93
C ILE A 36 -4.55 -5.66 -3.81
N LEU A 37 -3.63 -5.58 -2.85
CA LEU A 37 -3.55 -6.55 -1.75
C LEU A 37 -4.79 -6.52 -0.84
N VAL A 38 -5.32 -5.34 -0.56
CA VAL A 38 -6.54 -5.21 0.25
C VAL A 38 -7.73 -5.82 -0.50
N ARG A 39 -7.90 -5.55 -1.80
CA ARG A 39 -8.92 -6.23 -2.62
C ARG A 39 -8.75 -7.74 -2.61
N TYR A 40 -7.52 -8.22 -2.76
CA TYR A 40 -7.23 -9.65 -2.71
C TYR A 40 -7.65 -10.25 -1.36
N SER A 41 -7.31 -9.61 -0.24
CA SER A 41 -7.71 -10.07 1.10
C SER A 41 -9.22 -10.08 1.33
N LEU A 42 -9.97 -9.15 0.72
CA LEU A 42 -11.44 -9.11 0.79
C LEU A 42 -12.07 -10.27 0.00
N CYS A 43 -11.45 -10.70 -1.10
CA CYS A 43 -11.92 -11.82 -1.91
C CYS A 43 -11.45 -13.19 -1.37
N HIS A 44 -10.24 -13.25 -0.81
CA HIS A 44 -9.55 -14.49 -0.43
C HIS A 44 -8.97 -14.40 0.99
N PRO A 45 -9.80 -14.15 2.02
CA PRO A 45 -9.31 -13.90 3.38
C PRO A 45 -8.52 -15.07 3.98
N SER A 46 -8.81 -16.31 3.57
CA SER A 46 -8.10 -17.51 4.05
C SER A 46 -6.64 -17.61 3.59
N PHE A 47 -6.25 -16.84 2.58
CA PHE A 47 -4.90 -16.86 1.99
C PHE A 47 -4.00 -15.73 2.51
N VAL A 48 -4.54 -14.82 3.32
CA VAL A 48 -3.81 -13.65 3.82
C VAL A 48 -3.81 -13.69 5.34
N ASP A 49 -2.65 -13.94 5.93
CA ASP A 49 -2.48 -13.93 7.39
C ASP A 49 -2.49 -12.48 7.91
N SER A 50 -1.90 -11.55 7.16
CA SER A 50 -1.88 -10.13 7.50
C SER A 50 -1.45 -9.24 6.35
N LEU A 51 -1.67 -7.94 6.51
CA LEU A 51 -1.28 -6.90 5.56
C LEU A 51 -0.46 -5.80 6.22
N VAL A 52 0.55 -5.31 5.52
CA VAL A 52 1.26 -4.06 5.80
C VAL A 52 1.15 -3.19 4.56
N VAL A 53 0.42 -2.09 4.69
CA VAL A 53 0.08 -1.23 3.56
C VAL A 53 0.52 0.21 3.81
N ILE A 54 1.32 0.73 2.88
CA ILE A 54 1.91 2.07 2.95
C ILE A 54 1.21 2.98 1.96
N ASN A 55 0.83 4.19 2.41
CA ASN A 55 0.04 5.13 1.62
C ASN A 55 -1.19 4.47 0.93
N PRO A 56 -1.98 3.61 1.62
CA PRO A 56 -3.13 2.97 1.00
C PRO A 56 -4.27 3.97 0.74
N THR A 57 -5.14 3.62 -0.19
CA THR A 57 -6.40 4.34 -0.45
C THR A 57 -7.56 3.35 -0.53
N CYS A 58 -8.73 3.74 -0.02
CA CYS A 58 -9.94 2.92 -0.08
C CYS A 58 -11.03 3.47 -1.01
N ASP A 59 -10.87 4.69 -1.53
CA ASP A 59 -11.90 5.38 -2.29
C ASP A 59 -11.69 5.25 -3.81
N ALA A 60 -12.75 5.58 -4.56
CA ALA A 60 -12.62 5.85 -5.98
C ALA A 60 -11.82 7.15 -6.21
N PRO A 61 -11.19 7.35 -7.38
CA PRO A 61 -10.44 8.57 -7.65
C PRO A 61 -11.35 9.80 -7.62
N GLY A 62 -10.86 10.87 -7.01
CA GLY A 62 -11.54 12.17 -7.02
C GLY A 62 -11.54 12.80 -8.42
N TRP A 63 -12.48 13.71 -8.69
CA TRP A 63 -12.57 14.42 -9.98
C TRP A 63 -11.29 15.19 -10.33
N ILE A 64 -10.65 15.80 -9.33
CA ILE A 64 -9.40 16.56 -9.51
C ILE A 64 -8.26 15.59 -9.87
N GLU A 65 -8.10 14.51 -9.11
CA GLU A 65 -7.11 13.46 -9.39
C GLU A 65 -7.30 12.89 -10.80
N TRP A 66 -8.54 12.54 -11.14
CA TRP A 66 -8.91 12.03 -12.47
C TRP A 66 -8.51 12.99 -13.58
N GLY A 67 -8.77 14.29 -13.42
CA GLY A 67 -8.44 15.32 -14.42
C GLY A 67 -6.94 15.42 -14.68
N TYR A 68 -6.14 15.55 -13.62
CA TYR A 68 -4.67 15.62 -13.73
C TYR A 68 -4.10 14.37 -14.40
N GLN A 69 -4.55 13.21 -13.95
CA GLN A 69 -4.05 11.93 -14.46
C GLN A 69 -4.50 11.66 -15.90
N LYS A 70 -5.69 12.13 -16.31
CA LYS A 70 -6.14 12.07 -17.71
C LYS A 70 -5.24 12.86 -18.65
N MET A 71 -4.81 14.06 -18.24
CA MET A 71 -3.84 14.82 -19.03
C MET A 71 -2.48 14.13 -19.10
N ASN A 72 -1.98 13.60 -17.97
CA ASN A 72 -0.72 12.85 -17.95
C ASN A 72 -0.76 11.64 -18.88
N MET A 73 -1.83 10.85 -18.82
CA MET A 73 -1.99 9.69 -19.69
C MET A 73 -2.00 10.07 -21.17
N TRP A 74 -2.58 11.21 -21.56
CA TRP A 74 -2.59 11.65 -22.96
C TRP A 74 -1.17 11.84 -23.52
N TYR A 75 -0.27 12.45 -22.73
CA TYR A 75 1.14 12.57 -23.10
C TYR A 75 1.89 11.24 -23.03
N LEU A 76 1.62 10.42 -22.02
CA LEU A 76 2.27 9.12 -21.87
C LEU A 76 1.89 8.15 -23.01
N PHE A 77 0.64 8.19 -23.50
CA PHE A 77 0.20 7.40 -24.65
C PHE A 77 0.87 7.81 -25.96
N SER A 78 1.27 9.08 -26.11
CA SER A 78 2.07 9.51 -27.26
C SER A 78 3.54 9.05 -27.18
N GLY A 79 3.91 8.33 -26.10
CA GLY A 79 5.26 7.84 -25.85
C GLY A 79 6.17 8.88 -25.20
N GLN A 80 5.62 9.98 -24.68
CA GLN A 80 6.39 11.09 -24.15
C GLN A 80 6.32 11.15 -22.62
N MET A 81 7.49 11.09 -21.98
CA MET A 81 7.64 11.50 -20.58
C MET A 81 7.88 13.01 -20.55
N THR A 82 6.82 13.79 -20.30
CA THR A 82 6.93 15.26 -20.24
C THR A 82 7.38 15.72 -18.86
N ASN A 83 7.97 16.91 -18.78
CA ASN A 83 8.26 17.55 -17.49
C ASN A 83 7.01 17.67 -16.61
N PHE A 84 5.84 17.92 -17.20
CA PHE A 84 4.59 17.98 -16.45
C PHE A 84 4.25 16.64 -15.78
N THR A 85 4.44 15.54 -16.49
CA THR A 85 4.19 14.19 -15.95
C THR A 85 5.23 13.80 -14.91
N GLU A 86 6.51 14.07 -15.16
CA GLU A 86 7.57 13.87 -14.15
C GLU A 86 7.25 14.65 -12.87
N GLU A 87 6.91 15.93 -13.00
CA GLU A 87 6.57 16.81 -11.88
C GLU A 87 5.39 16.29 -11.07
N TYR A 88 4.35 15.78 -11.74
CA TYR A 88 3.21 15.16 -11.08
C TYR A 88 3.60 13.88 -10.33
N LEU A 89 4.38 12.99 -10.94
CA LEU A 89 4.82 11.74 -10.30
C LEU A 89 5.66 12.01 -9.07
N LEU A 90 6.59 12.96 -9.16
CA LEU A 90 7.41 13.39 -8.02
C LEU A 90 6.54 13.98 -6.91
N TRP A 91 5.56 14.81 -7.24
CA TRP A 91 4.62 15.32 -6.23
C TRP A 91 3.83 14.19 -5.58
N HIS A 92 3.34 13.23 -6.38
CA HIS A 92 2.57 12.08 -5.89
C HIS A 92 3.37 11.18 -4.96
N TRP A 93 4.67 10.97 -5.22
CA TRP A 93 5.53 10.15 -4.36
C TRP A 93 6.05 10.91 -3.14
N PHE A 94 6.54 12.13 -3.31
CA PHE A 94 7.30 12.83 -2.27
C PHE A 94 6.47 13.82 -1.45
N GLY A 95 5.32 14.28 -1.98
CA GLY A 95 4.61 15.42 -1.42
C GLY A 95 5.43 16.70 -1.48
N LYS A 96 5.08 17.68 -0.65
CA LYS A 96 5.79 18.97 -0.61
C LYS A 96 7.13 18.85 0.12
N LYS A 97 7.14 18.28 1.32
CA LYS A 97 8.32 18.26 2.21
C LYS A 97 9.54 17.61 1.57
N THR A 98 9.47 16.31 1.29
CA THR A 98 10.61 15.52 0.79
C THR A 98 11.15 16.07 -0.51
N ARG A 99 10.27 16.62 -1.34
CA ARG A 99 10.63 17.25 -2.60
C ARG A 99 11.57 18.46 -2.43
N TRP A 100 11.38 19.25 -1.38
CA TRP A 100 12.20 20.44 -1.10
C TRP A 100 13.37 20.17 -0.18
N GLU A 101 13.29 19.14 0.66
CA GLU A 101 14.30 18.88 1.70
C GLU A 101 15.33 17.81 1.27
N ASN A 102 14.98 16.89 0.37
CA ASN A 102 15.85 15.78 -0.01
C ASN A 102 16.09 15.72 -1.52
N HIS A 103 16.91 16.65 -2.01
CA HIS A 103 17.21 16.77 -3.44
C HIS A 103 17.95 15.55 -4.02
N ASP A 104 18.78 14.88 -3.22
CA ASP A 104 19.52 13.69 -3.68
C ASP A 104 18.55 12.55 -4.00
N LEU A 105 17.62 12.26 -3.08
CA LEU A 105 16.58 11.26 -3.30
C LEU A 105 15.69 11.62 -4.51
N VAL A 106 15.29 12.89 -4.62
CA VAL A 106 14.49 13.38 -5.75
C VAL A 106 15.23 13.18 -7.07
N ASN A 107 16.53 13.48 -7.14
CA ASN A 107 17.33 13.33 -8.36
C ASN A 107 17.45 11.87 -8.79
N VAL A 108 17.65 10.95 -7.83
CA VAL A 108 17.64 9.51 -8.12
C VAL A 108 16.31 9.08 -8.73
N TYR A 109 15.19 9.50 -8.15
CA TYR A 109 13.87 9.13 -8.68
C TYR A 109 13.56 9.79 -10.03
N LYS A 110 14.07 10.99 -10.30
CA LYS A 110 14.00 11.60 -11.64
C LYS A 110 14.67 10.71 -12.69
N ASP A 111 15.83 10.16 -12.37
CA ASP A 111 16.52 9.25 -13.30
C ASP A 111 15.77 7.92 -13.44
N CYS A 112 15.17 7.41 -12.36
CA CYS A 112 14.26 6.26 -12.45
C CYS A 112 13.06 6.53 -13.36
N ILE A 113 12.41 7.69 -13.27
CA ILE A 113 11.25 8.05 -14.10
C ILE A 113 11.63 8.02 -15.59
N LYS A 114 12.81 8.54 -15.95
CA LYS A 114 13.28 8.55 -17.35
C LYS A 114 13.47 7.14 -17.93
N ALA A 115 13.73 6.15 -17.09
CA ALA A 115 13.88 4.75 -17.51
C ALA A 115 12.53 4.02 -17.69
N ILE A 116 11.42 4.59 -17.22
CA ILE A 116 10.10 3.96 -17.31
C ILE A 116 9.58 4.07 -18.75
N ASN A 117 9.06 2.95 -19.29
CA ASN A 117 8.33 2.98 -20.55
C ASN A 117 7.03 3.81 -20.40
N PRO A 118 6.87 4.92 -21.14
CA PRO A 118 5.73 5.83 -20.95
C PRO A 118 4.37 5.18 -21.23
N GLN A 119 4.27 4.34 -22.25
CA GLN A 119 3.01 3.71 -22.65
C GLN A 119 2.54 2.70 -21.61
N ASN A 120 3.46 1.89 -21.06
CA ASN A 120 3.14 0.97 -19.97
C ASN A 120 2.73 1.73 -18.70
N LEU A 121 3.39 2.85 -18.41
CA LEU A 121 2.99 3.70 -17.30
C LEU A 121 1.58 4.30 -17.51
N ALA A 122 1.23 4.71 -18.72
CA ALA A 122 -0.12 5.18 -19.05
C ALA A 122 -1.17 4.12 -18.73
N LEU A 123 -0.94 2.87 -19.15
CA LEU A 123 -1.83 1.75 -18.89
C LEU A 123 -1.94 1.44 -17.38
N PHE A 124 -0.83 1.54 -16.65
CA PHE A 124 -0.81 1.35 -15.21
C PHE A 124 -1.63 2.43 -14.48
N ILE A 125 -1.40 3.72 -14.80
CA ILE A 125 -2.16 4.85 -14.26
C ILE A 125 -3.65 4.72 -14.61
N GLU A 126 -3.96 4.31 -15.85
CA GLU A 126 -5.34 4.11 -16.27
C GLU A 126 -6.03 3.02 -15.44
N SER A 127 -5.35 1.90 -15.18
CA SER A 127 -5.85 0.84 -14.32
C SER A 127 -6.12 1.37 -12.90
N TYR A 128 -5.18 2.15 -12.34
CA TYR A 128 -5.33 2.75 -11.02
C TYR A 128 -6.50 3.75 -10.95
N LEU A 129 -6.71 4.56 -11.98
CA LEU A 129 -7.87 5.47 -12.07
C LEU A 129 -9.21 4.75 -12.24
N ARG A 130 -9.22 3.47 -12.62
CA ARG A 130 -10.46 2.68 -12.67
C ARG A 130 -10.79 2.06 -11.32
N ARG A 131 -10.01 2.30 -10.26
CA ARG A 131 -10.30 1.81 -8.91
C ARG A 131 -11.68 2.26 -8.45
N THR A 132 -12.37 1.35 -7.78
CA THR A 132 -13.65 1.63 -7.15
C THR A 132 -13.48 1.80 -5.65
N ASP A 133 -14.45 2.40 -4.99
CA ASP A 133 -14.54 2.32 -3.53
C ASP A 133 -14.46 0.86 -3.06
N LEU A 134 -13.70 0.62 -1.99
CA LEU A 134 -13.55 -0.72 -1.42
C LEU A 134 -14.82 -1.16 -0.66
N GLY A 135 -15.69 -0.23 -0.28
CA GLY A 135 -16.93 -0.48 0.43
C GLY A 135 -16.69 -0.92 1.87
N LEU A 136 -15.59 -0.48 2.49
CA LEU A 136 -15.27 -0.80 3.87
C LEU A 136 -16.26 -0.10 4.81
N ILE A 137 -16.83 -0.87 5.73
CA ILE A 137 -17.77 -0.39 6.74
C ILE A 137 -17.18 -0.72 8.11
N ARG A 138 -16.99 0.32 8.92
CA ARG A 138 -16.58 0.18 10.32
C ARG A 138 -17.80 -0.13 11.18
N GLU A 139 -17.72 -1.21 11.94
CA GLU A 139 -18.74 -1.61 12.90
C GLU A 139 -18.06 -1.85 14.25
N LEU A 140 -18.63 -1.26 15.31
CA LEU A 140 -18.07 -1.31 16.67
C LEU A 140 -18.76 -2.38 17.53
N ASP A 141 -19.93 -2.83 17.11
CA ASP A 141 -20.66 -3.91 17.75
C ASP A 141 -19.99 -5.26 17.46
N ASN A 142 -19.53 -5.94 18.53
CA ASN A 142 -18.84 -7.22 18.46
C ASN A 142 -19.66 -8.34 17.79
N ILE A 143 -20.98 -8.24 17.75
CA ILE A 143 -21.85 -9.21 17.09
C ILE A 143 -21.95 -8.89 15.59
N ARG A 144 -22.09 -7.60 15.25
CA ARG A 144 -22.32 -7.15 13.86
C ARG A 144 -21.03 -6.95 13.06
N ARG A 145 -19.86 -6.86 13.69
CA ARG A 145 -18.56 -6.74 12.99
C ARG A 145 -18.30 -7.82 11.93
N ASN A 146 -18.83 -9.02 12.15
CA ASN A 146 -18.62 -10.14 11.24
C ASN A 146 -19.59 -10.14 10.04
N THR A 147 -20.65 -9.34 10.07
CA THR A 147 -21.65 -9.25 8.98
C THR A 147 -21.32 -8.15 7.98
N VAL A 148 -20.56 -7.12 8.40
CA VAL A 148 -20.16 -6.03 7.53
C VAL A 148 -18.92 -6.38 6.69
N LYS A 149 -18.83 -5.73 5.52
CA LYS A 149 -17.67 -5.83 4.63
C LYS A 149 -16.49 -5.08 5.24
N ASN A 150 -15.50 -5.83 5.70
CA ASN A 150 -14.24 -5.29 6.21
C ASN A 150 -13.11 -6.31 5.99
N VAL A 151 -11.85 -5.85 6.10
CA VAL A 151 -10.68 -6.70 6.07
C VAL A 151 -10.69 -7.58 7.33
N LYS A 152 -10.49 -8.89 7.17
CA LYS A 152 -10.60 -9.86 8.27
C LYS A 152 -9.25 -10.23 8.89
N CYS A 153 -8.15 -9.95 8.19
CA CYS A 153 -6.80 -10.19 8.68
C CYS A 153 -6.24 -8.94 9.35
N ARG A 154 -5.29 -9.13 10.28
CA ARG A 154 -4.62 -8.02 10.94
C ARG A 154 -3.88 -7.16 9.92
N THR A 155 -4.07 -5.85 9.98
CA THR A 155 -3.56 -4.91 8.97
C THR A 155 -2.85 -3.73 9.62
N MET A 156 -1.64 -3.43 9.18
CA MET A 156 -0.96 -2.18 9.50
C MET A 156 -1.14 -1.17 8.37
N LEU A 157 -1.71 -0.02 8.69
CA LEU A 157 -1.74 1.15 7.82
C LEU A 157 -0.56 2.05 8.19
N LEU A 158 0.31 2.36 7.23
CA LEU A 158 1.50 3.19 7.46
C LEU A 158 1.54 4.40 6.53
N VAL A 159 1.86 5.57 7.08
CA VAL A 159 1.94 6.83 6.33
C VAL A 159 2.95 7.78 6.98
N GLY A 160 3.62 8.62 6.19
CA GLY A 160 4.41 9.72 6.73
C GLY A 160 3.53 10.89 7.15
N ASP A 161 3.92 11.62 8.20
CA ASP A 161 3.14 12.76 8.73
C ASP A 161 2.98 13.91 7.71
N ASP A 162 3.91 14.04 6.76
CA ASP A 162 3.88 15.03 5.68
C ASP A 162 3.59 14.41 4.30
N SER A 163 3.08 13.18 4.27
CA SER A 163 2.73 12.46 3.04
C SER A 163 1.55 13.13 2.32
N PRO A 164 1.56 13.23 0.98
CA PRO A 164 0.40 13.72 0.23
C PRO A 164 -0.82 12.79 0.35
N HIS A 165 -0.63 11.57 0.87
CA HIS A 165 -1.67 10.55 1.04
C HIS A 165 -2.26 10.50 2.45
N LEU A 166 -1.80 11.35 3.39
CA LEU A 166 -2.18 11.27 4.81
C LEU A 166 -3.70 11.23 5.01
N ASP A 167 -4.43 12.15 4.36
CA ASP A 167 -5.89 12.24 4.50
C ASP A 167 -6.60 10.99 3.98
N GLU A 168 -6.11 10.39 2.89
CA GLU A 168 -6.67 9.15 2.33
C GLU A 168 -6.44 7.95 3.28
N VAL A 169 -5.25 7.85 3.87
CA VAL A 169 -4.94 6.79 4.84
C VAL A 169 -5.76 6.96 6.12
N VAL A 170 -5.93 8.19 6.60
CA VAL A 170 -6.78 8.50 7.76
C VAL A 170 -8.24 8.16 7.48
N ASN A 171 -8.74 8.47 6.28
CA ASN A 171 -10.09 8.07 5.87
C ASN A 171 -10.24 6.54 5.85
N MET A 172 -9.27 5.82 5.27
CA MET A 172 -9.27 4.37 5.26
C MET A 172 -9.26 3.78 6.67
N ASN A 173 -8.42 4.28 7.58
CA ASN A 173 -8.41 3.89 8.99
C ASN A 173 -9.77 4.13 9.67
N GLY A 174 -10.45 5.24 9.33
CA GLY A 174 -11.80 5.55 9.78
C GLY A 174 -12.85 4.49 9.39
N ARG A 175 -12.61 3.72 8.33
CA ARG A 175 -13.52 2.70 7.78
C ARG A 175 -13.12 1.26 8.14
N MET A 176 -11.93 1.04 8.69
CA MET A 176 -11.45 -0.28 9.08
C MET A 176 -11.85 -0.66 10.51
N ASP A 177 -11.82 -1.97 10.82
CA ASP A 177 -12.06 -2.48 12.17
C ASP A 177 -10.87 -2.11 13.08
N PRO A 178 -11.09 -1.30 14.14
CA PRO A 178 -10.01 -0.88 15.02
C PRO A 178 -9.38 -2.02 15.84
N GLN A 179 -10.02 -3.19 15.95
CA GLN A 179 -9.42 -4.34 16.66
C GLN A 179 -8.40 -5.09 15.81
N GLU A 180 -8.53 -5.00 14.48
CA GLU A 180 -7.67 -5.69 13.52
C GLU A 180 -6.71 -4.72 12.80
N THR A 181 -6.75 -3.43 13.12
CA THR A 181 -6.01 -2.39 12.38
C THR A 181 -5.07 -1.62 13.28
N ASP A 182 -3.78 -1.68 12.95
CA ASP A 182 -2.74 -0.84 13.56
C ASP A 182 -2.47 0.37 12.64
N PHE A 183 -2.63 1.60 13.14
CA PHE A 183 -2.35 2.81 12.38
C PHE A 183 -1.04 3.46 12.83
N VAL A 184 -0.07 3.49 11.92
CA VAL A 184 1.29 3.98 12.17
C VAL A 184 1.57 5.23 11.34
N LYS A 185 1.78 6.34 12.04
CA LYS A 185 2.23 7.59 11.43
C LYS A 185 3.71 7.80 11.70
N ILE A 186 4.52 7.86 10.65
CA ILE A 186 5.96 8.06 10.78
C ILE A 186 6.23 9.56 10.89
N ALA A 187 6.71 9.98 12.06
CA ALA A 187 7.10 11.36 12.30
C ALA A 187 8.31 11.78 11.44
N ASP A 188 8.33 13.05 11.04
CA ASP A 188 9.37 13.65 10.20
C ASP A 188 9.60 12.87 8.90
N CYS A 189 8.51 12.52 8.21
CA CYS A 189 8.52 11.73 7.00
C CYS A 189 7.49 12.26 6.02
N GLY A 190 7.87 12.46 4.76
CA GLY A 190 6.95 12.75 3.68
C GLY A 190 6.36 11.49 3.05
N GLY A 191 6.22 11.51 1.73
CA GLY A 191 5.47 10.48 1.00
C GLY A 191 6.21 9.16 0.79
N MET A 192 7.50 9.05 1.11
CA MET A 192 8.33 7.86 0.87
C MET A 192 8.93 7.28 2.16
N PRO A 193 8.12 6.64 3.04
CA PRO A 193 8.61 6.16 4.34
C PRO A 193 9.72 5.12 4.30
N LEU A 194 9.78 4.30 3.23
CA LEU A 194 10.79 3.25 3.11
C LEU A 194 12.17 3.84 2.80
N GLU A 195 12.21 4.97 2.11
CA GLU A 195 13.41 5.65 1.67
C GLU A 195 13.83 6.72 2.68
N GLU A 196 12.87 7.44 3.26
CA GLU A 196 13.14 8.54 4.19
C GLU A 196 13.40 8.06 5.63
N GLN A 197 12.67 7.05 6.10
CA GLN A 197 12.70 6.61 7.50
C GLN A 197 12.73 5.07 7.62
N PRO A 198 13.62 4.34 6.91
CA PRO A 198 13.64 2.87 6.89
C PRO A 198 13.75 2.27 8.29
N ALA A 199 14.55 2.86 9.19
CA ALA A 199 14.71 2.37 10.55
C ALA A 199 13.39 2.37 11.35
N LYS A 200 12.61 3.46 11.26
CA LYS A 200 11.31 3.57 11.93
C LYS A 200 10.29 2.59 11.34
N VAL A 201 10.29 2.41 10.02
CA VAL A 201 9.42 1.44 9.34
C VAL A 201 9.79 0.01 9.73
N CYS A 202 11.08 -0.34 9.76
CA CYS A 202 11.55 -1.65 10.21
C CYS A 202 11.16 -1.94 11.65
N GLU A 203 11.27 -0.95 12.55
CA GLU A 203 10.86 -1.10 13.94
C GLU A 203 9.35 -1.34 14.07
N ALA A 204 8.53 -0.53 13.39
CA ALA A 204 7.07 -0.71 13.37
C ALA A 204 6.69 -2.10 12.81
N PHE A 205 7.32 -2.51 11.70
CA PHE A 205 7.12 -3.82 11.11
C PHE A 205 7.49 -4.96 12.05
N ARG A 206 8.62 -4.83 12.77
CA ARG A 206 9.03 -5.80 13.79
C ARG A 206 7.99 -5.95 14.89
N TYR A 207 7.49 -4.84 15.46
CA TYR A 207 6.46 -4.91 16.50
C TYR A 207 5.15 -5.54 16.00
N PHE A 208 4.78 -5.29 14.75
CA PHE A 208 3.62 -5.93 14.15
C PHE A 208 3.77 -7.43 13.98
N LEU A 209 4.92 -7.89 13.47
CA LEU A 209 5.23 -9.31 13.39
C LEU A 209 5.24 -9.98 14.78
N GLN A 210 5.72 -9.26 15.81
CA GLN A 210 5.64 -9.72 17.21
C GLN A 210 4.19 -9.86 17.68
N GLY A 211 3.33 -8.87 17.39
CA GLY A 211 1.91 -8.92 17.73
C GLY A 211 1.14 -10.07 17.07
N MET A 212 1.66 -10.58 15.95
CA MET A 212 1.12 -11.76 15.27
C MET A 212 1.76 -13.09 15.69
N GLY A 213 2.78 -13.06 16.56
CA GLY A 213 3.47 -14.26 17.04
C GLY A 213 4.61 -14.77 16.13
N TYR A 214 5.03 -14.02 15.11
CA TYR A 214 6.11 -14.44 14.20
C TYR A 214 7.52 -14.15 14.73
N SER A 215 7.67 -13.22 15.68
CA SER A 215 8.97 -12.85 16.25
C SER A 215 8.97 -13.07 17.76
N ILE A 216 9.48 -14.21 18.20
CA ILE A 216 9.83 -14.46 19.61
C ILE A 216 11.37 -14.46 19.69
N PHE A 217 11.92 -13.30 20.04
CA PHE A 217 13.34 -12.96 20.30
C PHE A 217 14.38 -13.04 19.16
N CYS A 218 14.98 -11.89 18.85
CA CYS A 218 16.44 -11.79 18.79
C CYS A 218 16.86 -10.98 20.02
N ALA A 219 17.21 -11.66 21.10
CA ALA A 219 17.92 -11.02 22.20
C ALA A 219 19.30 -10.64 21.68
N GLU A 220 19.61 -9.35 21.63
CA GLU A 220 21.01 -8.91 21.59
C GLU A 220 21.71 -9.50 22.83
N GLY A 221 22.55 -10.51 22.60
CA GLY A 221 23.55 -10.96 23.55
C GLY A 221 23.04 -11.62 24.84
N LYS A 222 22.48 -12.82 24.74
CA LYS A 222 22.80 -14.01 25.58
C LYS A 222 21.95 -15.19 25.15
N GLY A 223 22.62 -16.32 24.93
CA GLY A 223 22.05 -17.51 24.29
C GLY A 223 20.72 -17.95 24.90
N CYS A 224 19.71 -18.06 24.03
CA CYS A 224 18.51 -18.81 24.32
C CYS A 224 18.52 -20.05 23.43
N HIS A 225 18.91 -21.18 24.02
CA HIS A 225 18.58 -22.49 23.47
C HIS A 225 17.07 -22.71 23.62
N SER A 226 16.47 -23.32 22.61
CA SER A 226 15.09 -23.83 22.52
C SER A 226 13.96 -22.81 22.30
N CYS A 227 13.61 -22.61 21.03
CA CYS A 227 12.22 -22.50 20.61
C CYS A 227 12.00 -23.47 19.44
N GLN A 228 11.47 -24.65 19.77
CA GLN A 228 10.88 -25.56 18.79
C GLN A 228 9.59 -24.93 18.29
N PHE A 229 9.47 -24.77 16.97
CA PHE A 229 8.17 -24.64 16.33
C PHE A 229 7.39 -25.94 16.59
N LEU A 230 6.35 -25.87 17.42
CA LEU A 230 5.39 -26.96 17.57
C LEU A 230 4.30 -26.83 16.49
N HIS A 231 4.12 -27.94 15.80
CA HIS A 231 3.26 -28.30 14.66
C HIS A 231 1.97 -27.51 14.43
#